data_AF-A0A963AF47-F1
#
_entry.id   AF-A0A963AF47-F1
#
_cell.length_a   1.000
_cell.length_b   1.000
_cell.length_c   1.000
_cell.angle_alpha   90.00
_cell.angle_beta   90.00
_cell.angle_gamma   90.00
#
_symmetry.space_group_name_H-M   'P 1'
#
loop_
_entity.id
_entity.type
_entity.pdbx_description
1 polymer ?
#
loop_
_entity_poly.entity_id
_entity_poly.type
_entity_poly.pdbx_seq_one_letter_code
_entity_poly.pdbx_strand_id
1 'polypeptide(L)'
;MEQLAGLHRMMNDFADRLDRLNELFPELATPVSRAGVQSWQRTKTQVESQEDNAERSESTDLVTPGEALEEQVDIKSLCLELLRDNQIEDVLDLVLQKQGVDLSMLDLVELIGKEAYILILKRDVLQLSKNSISYEQIASLWNELGRPALAGPTWNGRSVSVLDR
;
A
#
# COMPACT_ATOMS: atom_id res chain seq x y z
N MET A 1 6.74 -13.79 -18.34
CA MET A 1 6.88 -12.58 -19.19
C MET A 1 5.53 -12.06 -19.70
N GLU A 2 4.57 -12.91 -20.10
CA GLU A 2 3.25 -12.44 -20.61
C GLU A 2 2.34 -11.73 -19.57
N GLN A 3 2.45 -12.07 -18.28
CA GLN A 3 1.60 -11.46 -17.24
C GLN A 3 1.93 -9.98 -16.97
N LEU A 4 3.19 -9.58 -17.15
CA LEU A 4 3.64 -8.19 -16.96
C LEU A 4 3.16 -7.27 -18.09
N ALA A 5 3.15 -7.78 -19.33
CA ALA A 5 2.65 -7.04 -20.48
C ALA A 5 1.14 -6.77 -20.40
N GLY A 6 0.36 -7.75 -19.90
CA GLY A 6 -1.07 -7.59 -19.66
C GLY A 6 -1.38 -6.54 -18.58
N LEU A 7 -0.57 -6.50 -17.52
CA LEU A 7 -0.71 -5.55 -16.42
C LEU A 7 -0.38 -4.12 -16.87
N HIS A 8 0.67 -3.92 -17.65
CA HIS A 8 1.03 -2.61 -18.22
C HIS A 8 -0.08 -2.06 -19.13
N ARG A 9 -0.69 -2.93 -19.96
CA ARG A 9 -1.81 -2.54 -20.82
C ARG A 9 -3.03 -2.13 -20.01
N MET A 10 -3.36 -2.90 -18.97
CA MET A 10 -4.48 -2.59 -18.09
C MET A 10 -4.26 -1.27 -17.34
N MET A 11 -3.06 -1.01 -16.84
CA MET A 11 -2.73 0.25 -16.16
C MET A 11 -2.79 1.45 -17.11
N ASN A 12 -2.38 1.30 -18.37
CA ASN A 12 -2.55 2.34 -19.38
C ASN A 12 -4.04 2.64 -19.64
N ASP A 13 -4.87 1.61 -19.80
CA ASP A 13 -6.32 1.79 -19.98
C ASP A 13 -6.98 2.51 -18.78
N PHE A 14 -6.47 2.26 -17.56
CA PHE A 14 -6.94 2.95 -16.34
C PHE A 14 -6.49 4.41 -16.28
N ALA A 15 -5.25 4.71 -16.66
CA ALA A 15 -4.73 6.08 -16.70
C ALA A 15 -5.51 6.94 -17.71
N ASP A 16 -5.78 6.41 -18.91
CA ASP A 16 -6.53 7.13 -19.95
C ASP A 16 -7.99 7.38 -19.52
N ARG A 17 -8.60 6.45 -18.79
CA ARG A 17 -9.95 6.63 -18.23
C ARG A 17 -9.99 7.67 -17.13
N LEU A 18 -8.99 7.69 -16.25
CA LEU A 18 -8.88 8.69 -15.19
C LEU A 18 -8.63 10.09 -15.76
N ASP A 19 -7.83 10.20 -16.81
CA ASP A 19 -7.59 11.48 -17.49
C ASP A 19 -8.88 12.01 -18.13
N ARG A 20 -9.62 11.15 -18.83
CA ARG A 20 -10.93 11.51 -19.41
C ARG A 20 -11.97 11.91 -18.35
N LEU A 21 -11.94 11.28 -17.18
CA LEU A 21 -12.81 11.67 -16.06
C LEU A 21 -12.41 13.02 -15.46
N ASN A 22 -11.11 13.29 -15.36
CA ASN A 22 -10.60 14.60 -14.93
C ASN A 22 -10.98 15.73 -15.92
N GLU A 23 -11.00 15.44 -17.22
CA GLU A 23 -11.44 16.40 -18.26
C GLU A 23 -12.95 16.64 -18.25
N LEU A 24 -13.77 15.59 -18.08
CA LEU A 24 -15.23 15.69 -18.11
C LEU A 24 -15.81 16.30 -16.82
N PHE A 25 -15.14 16.13 -15.69
CA PHE A 25 -15.61 16.59 -14.38
C PHE A 25 -14.53 17.39 -13.63
N PRO A 26 -14.18 18.60 -14.10
CA PRO A 26 -13.08 19.39 -13.53
C PRO A 26 -13.31 19.80 -12.07
N GLU A 27 -14.57 19.87 -11.63
CA GLU A 27 -14.95 20.21 -10.24
C GLU A 27 -14.80 19.04 -9.26
N LEU A 28 -14.74 17.80 -9.75
CA LEU A 28 -14.51 16.58 -8.97
C LEU A 28 -13.07 16.07 -9.08
N ALA A 29 -12.29 16.61 -10.02
CA ALA A 29 -10.89 16.31 -10.21
C ALA A 29 -10.06 16.91 -9.07
N THR A 30 -9.76 16.08 -8.07
CA THR A 30 -8.92 16.45 -6.94
C THR A 30 -7.47 16.68 -7.41
N PRO A 31 -6.69 17.51 -6.71
CA PRO A 31 -5.26 17.70 -7.04
C PRO A 31 -4.48 16.38 -7.04
N VAL A 32 -4.93 15.40 -6.24
CA VAL A 32 -4.36 14.05 -6.18
C VAL A 32 -4.61 13.25 -7.45
N SER A 33 -5.84 13.26 -7.99
CA SER A 33 -6.15 12.52 -9.23
C SER A 33 -5.39 13.07 -10.44
N ARG A 34 -5.17 14.40 -10.48
CA ARG A 34 -4.38 15.05 -11.54
C ARG A 34 -2.88 14.76 -11.41
N ALA A 35 -2.35 14.77 -10.18
CA ALA A 35 -0.94 14.45 -9.93
C ALA A 35 -0.61 13.00 -10.30
N GLY A 36 -1.51 12.06 -10.00
CA GLY A 36 -1.37 10.65 -10.38
C GLY A 36 -1.28 10.44 -11.90
N VAL A 37 -2.18 11.03 -12.67
CA VAL A 37 -2.15 10.93 -14.14
C VAL A 37 -0.88 11.55 -14.73
N GLN A 38 -0.44 12.70 -14.22
CA GLN A 38 0.80 13.34 -14.68
C GLN A 38 2.06 12.52 -14.36
N SER A 39 2.11 11.87 -13.19
CA SER A 39 3.20 10.95 -12.85
C SER A 39 3.23 9.75 -13.79
N TRP A 40 2.07 9.18 -14.13
CA TRP A 40 1.97 8.05 -15.07
C TRP A 40 2.39 8.44 -16.50
N GLN A 41 1.96 9.61 -16.98
CA GLN A 41 2.36 10.12 -18.30
C GLN A 41 3.88 10.34 -18.38
N ARG A 42 4.53 10.85 -17.32
CA ARG A 42 6.00 10.99 -17.28
C ARG A 42 6.70 9.63 -17.33
N THR A 43 6.24 8.65 -16.58
CA THR A 43 6.79 7.29 -16.59
C THR A 43 6.63 6.64 -17.96
N LYS A 44 5.49 6.85 -18.63
CA LYS A 44 5.24 6.35 -19.98
C LYS A 44 6.21 6.96 -21.00
N THR A 45 6.42 8.27 -20.98
CA THR A 45 7.39 8.93 -21.87
C THR A 45 8.82 8.47 -21.62
N GLN A 46 9.18 8.16 -20.36
CA GLN A 46 10.51 7.65 -20.02
C GLN A 46 10.74 6.20 -20.49
N VAL A 47 9.69 5.37 -20.52
CA VAL A 47 9.74 3.99 -21.03
C VAL A 47 9.69 3.95 -22.57
N GLU A 48 8.84 4.76 -23.21
CA GLU A 48 8.76 4.86 -24.68
C GLU A 48 10.06 5.44 -25.28
N SER A 49 10.72 6.38 -24.58
CA SER A 49 12.03 6.92 -25.02
C SER A 49 13.19 5.92 -24.89
N GLN A 50 12.98 4.79 -24.22
CA GLN A 50 13.98 3.73 -24.05
C GLN A 50 13.88 2.65 -25.14
N GLU A 51 12.75 2.57 -25.85
CA GLU A 51 12.52 1.59 -26.93
C GLU A 51 13.06 2.07 -28.30
N ASP A 52 13.19 3.39 -28.53
CA ASP A 52 13.70 3.93 -29.80
C ASP A 52 15.24 4.01 -29.92
N ASN A 53 15.99 3.67 -28.87
CA ASN A 53 17.47 3.79 -28.87
C ASN A 53 18.20 2.42 -28.82
N ALA A 54 17.50 1.33 -29.16
CA ALA A 54 18.00 -0.04 -29.12
C ALA A 54 18.63 -0.51 -30.47
N GLU A 55 19.05 0.40 -31.35
CA GLU A 55 19.79 0.08 -32.57
C GLU A 55 21.11 0.84 -32.69
N ARG A 56 21.92 0.89 -31.63
CA ARG A 56 23.37 1.08 -31.84
C ARG A 56 24.23 0.65 -30.66
N SER A 57 25.16 -0.24 -31.00
CA SER A 57 26.41 -0.51 -30.30
C SER A 57 26.37 -1.45 -29.10
N GLU A 58 26.53 -2.73 -29.42
CA GLU A 58 27.48 -3.59 -28.71
C GLU A 58 28.77 -2.84 -28.38
N SER A 59 29.16 -2.92 -27.10
CA SER A 59 30.52 -3.22 -26.61
C SER A 59 30.76 -2.45 -25.31
N THR A 60 30.82 -3.21 -24.23
CA THR A 60 31.82 -3.01 -23.17
C THR A 60 31.91 -1.61 -22.57
N ASP A 61 31.13 -1.36 -21.52
CA ASP A 61 31.76 -1.09 -20.22
C ASP A 61 30.76 -1.29 -19.10
N LEU A 62 31.22 -2.03 -18.09
CA LEU A 62 30.58 -2.16 -16.79
C LEU A 62 30.52 -0.78 -16.15
N VAL A 63 29.41 -0.08 -16.32
CA VAL A 63 29.00 0.94 -15.36
C VAL A 63 27.74 0.41 -14.71
N THR A 64 27.93 -0.09 -13.49
CA THR A 64 26.88 -0.11 -12.49
C THR A 64 26.69 1.34 -12.04
N PRO A 65 25.50 1.94 -12.20
CA PRO A 65 25.04 2.92 -11.25
C PRO A 65 23.78 2.33 -10.59
N GLY A 66 23.82 1.69 -9.41
CA GLY A 66 24.73 1.99 -8.31
C GLY A 66 24.63 3.48 -7.99
N GLU A 67 23.71 3.87 -7.11
CA GLU A 67 23.56 5.25 -6.62
C GLU A 67 22.63 6.17 -7.44
N ALA A 68 21.37 5.75 -7.54
CA ALA A 68 20.27 6.63 -7.14
C ALA A 68 19.51 5.96 -5.97
N LEU A 69 20.29 5.52 -4.98
CA LEU A 69 19.82 5.26 -3.62
C LEU A 69 19.62 6.63 -2.94
N GLU A 70 18.65 7.40 -3.41
CA GLU A 70 18.03 8.39 -2.54
C GLU A 70 17.09 7.62 -1.62
N GLU A 71 17.64 7.12 -0.50
CA GLU A 71 16.96 6.94 0.79
C GLU A 71 15.47 6.53 0.78
N GLN A 72 15.03 5.70 -0.17
CA GLN A 72 13.78 4.96 -0.06
C GLN A 72 14.03 3.87 0.96
N VAL A 73 13.99 4.27 2.24
CA VAL A 73 13.63 3.36 3.32
C VAL A 73 12.41 2.62 2.79
N ASP A 74 12.56 1.33 2.49
CA ASP A 74 11.48 0.50 1.96
C ASP A 74 10.32 0.65 2.95
N ILE A 75 9.30 1.41 2.57
CA ILE A 75 8.23 1.88 3.47
C ILE A 75 7.57 0.65 4.10
N LYS A 76 7.53 -0.46 3.36
CA LYS A 76 7.10 -1.76 3.86
C LYS A 76 7.98 -2.29 4.98
N SER A 77 9.30 -2.26 4.82
CA SER A 77 10.25 -2.69 5.84
C SER A 77 10.15 -1.82 7.11
N LEU A 78 9.99 -0.51 6.94
CA LEU A 78 9.78 0.43 8.05
C LEU A 78 8.46 0.15 8.76
N CYS A 79 7.36 -0.03 8.02
CA CYS A 79 6.07 -0.40 8.60
C CYS A 79 6.15 -1.72 9.36
N LEU A 80 6.81 -2.74 8.81
CA LEU A 80 6.99 -4.04 9.48
C LEU A 80 7.84 -3.93 10.75
N GLU A 81 8.84 -3.06 10.77
CA GLU A 81 9.63 -2.78 11.97
C GLU A 81 8.80 -2.05 13.03
N LEU A 82 8.11 -0.98 12.64
CA LEU A 82 7.26 -0.18 13.53
C LEU A 82 6.11 -1.02 14.12
N LEU A 83 5.56 -1.96 13.34
CA LEU A 83 4.49 -2.84 13.78
C LEU A 83 4.94 -3.88 14.82
N ARG A 84 6.25 -4.10 15.04
CA ARG A 84 6.73 -4.98 16.11
C ARG A 84 6.47 -4.40 17.50
N ASP A 85 6.56 -3.09 17.62
CA ASP A 85 6.54 -2.41 18.92
C ASP A 85 5.30 -1.52 19.13
N ASN A 86 4.58 -1.18 18.05
CA ASN A 86 3.46 -0.25 18.08
C ASN A 86 2.14 -0.90 17.60
N GLN A 87 1.00 -0.27 17.90
CA GLN A 87 -0.30 -0.66 17.34
C GLN A 87 -0.43 -0.15 15.90
N ILE A 88 -1.39 -0.71 15.15
CA ILE A 88 -1.56 -0.41 13.72
C ILE A 88 -1.87 1.07 13.50
N GLU A 89 -2.69 1.64 14.38
CA GLU A 89 -3.08 3.04 14.40
C GLU A 89 -1.86 3.95 14.62
N ASP A 90 -1.05 3.63 15.62
CA ASP A 90 0.18 4.37 15.92
C ASP A 90 1.16 4.32 14.74
N VAL A 91 1.20 3.22 13.99
CA VAL A 91 2.06 3.09 12.81
C VAL A 91 1.60 3.99 11.67
N LEU A 92 0.30 4.17 11.46
CA LEU A 92 -0.21 5.11 10.46
C LEU A 92 0.25 6.54 10.78
N ASP A 93 0.10 6.96 12.03
CA ASP A 93 0.55 8.27 12.49
C ASP A 93 2.07 8.44 12.41
N LEU A 94 2.84 7.41 12.79
CA LEU A 94 4.29 7.41 12.73
C LEU A 94 4.82 7.44 11.29
N VAL A 95 4.14 6.76 10.35
CA VAL A 95 4.52 6.79 8.93
C VAL A 95 4.23 8.15 8.33
N LEU A 96 3.08 8.75 8.65
CA LEU A 96 2.77 10.12 8.27
C LEU A 96 3.80 11.10 8.83
N GLN A 97 4.18 10.95 10.10
CA GLN A 97 5.15 11.84 10.75
C GLN A 97 6.57 11.69 10.21
N LYS A 98 7.02 10.44 9.92
CA LYS A 98 8.40 10.16 9.52
C LYS A 98 8.65 10.33 8.03
N GLN A 99 7.67 9.95 7.20
CA GLN A 99 7.83 9.89 5.74
C GLN A 99 6.92 10.88 5.01
N GLY A 100 5.98 11.54 5.71
CA GLY A 100 5.03 12.46 5.09
C GLY A 100 4.01 11.76 4.19
N VAL A 101 3.87 10.44 4.30
CA VAL A 101 2.95 9.64 3.49
C VAL A 101 1.67 9.40 4.29
N ASP A 102 0.56 9.87 3.75
CA ASP A 102 -0.78 9.55 4.25
C ASP A 102 -1.17 8.16 3.74
N LEU A 103 -1.14 7.16 4.63
CA LEU A 103 -1.57 5.80 4.33
C LEU A 103 -2.93 5.57 4.99
N SER A 104 -3.88 5.02 4.25
CA SER A 104 -5.09 4.51 4.87
C SER A 104 -4.83 3.15 5.55
N MET A 105 -5.73 2.76 6.45
CA MET A 105 -5.71 1.44 7.08
C MET A 105 -5.69 0.30 6.04
N LEU A 106 -6.36 0.48 4.91
CA LEU A 106 -6.37 -0.49 3.81
C LEU A 106 -5.01 -0.53 3.10
N ASP A 107 -4.42 0.63 2.81
CA ASP A 107 -3.11 0.72 2.15
C ASP A 107 -2.01 0.07 3.01
N LEU A 108 -2.07 0.27 4.33
CA LEU A 108 -1.12 -0.36 5.24
C LEU A 108 -1.26 -1.89 5.24
N VAL A 109 -2.49 -2.41 5.24
CA VAL A 109 -2.76 -3.86 5.17
C VAL A 109 -2.30 -4.46 3.85
N GLU A 110 -2.50 -3.76 2.73
CA GLU A 110 -2.01 -4.17 1.42
C GLU A 110 -0.47 -4.17 1.37
N LEU A 111 0.17 -3.17 1.96
CA LEU A 111 1.62 -3.02 1.99
C LEU A 111 2.32 -4.14 2.78
N ILE A 112 1.83 -4.44 3.98
CA ILE A 112 2.41 -5.47 4.86
C ILE A 112 2.00 -6.89 4.44
N GLY A 113 0.86 -7.00 3.76
CA GLY A 113 0.27 -8.25 3.34
C GLY A 113 -0.57 -8.94 4.43
N LYS A 114 -1.45 -9.83 3.98
CA LYS A 114 -2.45 -10.51 4.82
C LYS A 114 -1.84 -11.29 5.98
N GLU A 115 -0.71 -11.97 5.77
CA GLU A 115 -0.06 -12.79 6.80
C GLU A 115 0.46 -11.94 7.97
N ALA A 116 1.16 -10.84 7.66
CA ALA A 116 1.65 -9.91 8.68
C ALA A 116 0.50 -9.25 9.45
N TYR A 117 -0.56 -8.84 8.73
CA TYR A 117 -1.75 -8.27 9.36
C TYR A 117 -2.42 -9.26 10.34
N ILE A 118 -2.57 -10.53 9.95
CA ILE A 118 -3.12 -11.56 10.85
C ILE A 118 -2.24 -11.72 12.10
N LEU A 119 -0.91 -11.76 11.96
CA LEU A 119 0.00 -11.89 13.10
C LEU A 119 -0.14 -10.73 14.10
N ILE A 120 -0.30 -9.51 13.60
CA ILE A 120 -0.50 -8.32 14.45
C ILE A 120 -1.84 -8.40 15.17
N LEU A 121 -2.91 -8.78 14.46
CA LEU A 121 -4.22 -8.97 15.08
C LEU A 121 -4.19 -10.07 16.14
N LYS A 122 -3.49 -11.18 15.90
CA LYS A 122 -3.29 -12.24 16.91
C LYS A 122 -2.58 -11.70 18.16
N ARG A 123 -1.51 -10.92 17.99
CA ARG A 123 -0.80 -10.27 19.10
C ARG A 123 -1.73 -9.37 19.90
N ASP A 124 -2.53 -8.56 19.21
CA ASP A 124 -3.46 -7.61 19.82
C ASP A 124 -4.56 -8.34 20.60
N VAL A 125 -5.14 -9.42 20.04
CA VAL A 125 -6.11 -10.28 20.76
C VAL A 125 -5.49 -10.86 22.02
N LEU A 126 -4.25 -11.36 21.96
CA LEU A 126 -3.54 -11.90 23.13
C LEU A 126 -3.26 -10.83 24.20
N GLN A 127 -3.05 -9.57 23.81
CA GLN A 127 -2.85 -8.47 24.75
C GLN A 127 -4.17 -8.02 25.39
N LEU A 128 -5.24 -7.92 24.60
CA LEU A 128 -6.57 -7.52 25.06
C LEU A 128 -7.23 -8.62 25.92
N SER A 129 -7.02 -9.90 25.57
CA SER A 129 -7.53 -11.04 26.35
C SER A 129 -6.87 -11.15 27.72
N LYS A 130 -5.57 -10.84 27.85
CA LYS A 130 -4.89 -10.71 29.14
C LYS A 130 -5.51 -9.65 30.04
N ASN A 131 -6.09 -8.61 29.46
CA ASN A 131 -6.82 -7.56 30.18
C ASN A 131 -8.30 -7.91 30.42
N SER A 132 -8.70 -9.18 30.25
CA SER A 132 -10.07 -9.67 30.42
C SER A 132 -11.12 -8.98 29.53
N ILE A 133 -10.69 -8.43 28.39
CA ILE A 133 -11.60 -7.86 27.40
C ILE A 133 -12.22 -9.01 26.59
N SER A 134 -13.55 -9.05 26.52
CA SER A 134 -14.26 -10.10 25.77
C SER A 134 -14.07 -9.95 24.26
N TYR A 135 -14.16 -11.04 23.51
CA TYR A 135 -14.01 -11.00 22.04
C TYR A 135 -15.03 -10.10 21.34
N GLU A 136 -16.24 -9.95 21.89
CA GLU A 136 -17.25 -9.01 21.36
C GLU A 136 -16.83 -7.55 21.58
N GLN A 137 -16.22 -7.24 22.72
CA GLN A 137 -15.68 -5.90 22.98
C GLN A 137 -14.47 -5.59 22.09
N ILE A 138 -13.59 -6.56 21.86
CA ILE A 138 -12.48 -6.43 20.90
C ILE A 138 -13.04 -6.18 19.49
N ALA A 139 -14.06 -6.93 19.08
CA ALA A 139 -14.70 -6.74 17.78
C ALA A 139 -15.31 -5.34 17.63
N SER A 140 -16.03 -4.84 18.65
CA SER A 140 -16.57 -3.48 18.65
C SER A 140 -15.46 -2.44 18.50
N LEU A 141 -14.40 -2.57 19.29
CA LEU A 141 -13.25 -1.66 19.26
C LEU A 141 -12.58 -1.64 17.89
N TRP A 142 -12.33 -2.80 17.28
CA TRP A 142 -11.74 -2.86 15.95
C TRP A 142 -12.64 -2.31 14.85
N ASN A 143 -13.96 -2.45 14.98
CA ASN A 143 -14.90 -1.82 14.05
C ASN A 143 -14.92 -0.29 14.20
N GLU A 144 -14.86 0.22 15.43
CA GLU A 144 -14.76 1.66 15.71
C GLU A 144 -13.47 2.28 15.16
N LEU A 145 -12.38 1.51 15.21
CA LEU A 145 -11.08 1.89 14.61
C LEU A 145 -11.04 1.69 13.08
N GLY A 146 -12.12 1.21 12.46
CA GLY A 146 -12.19 1.01 11.01
C GLY A 146 -11.27 -0.10 10.49
N ARG A 147 -10.88 -1.07 11.33
CA ARG A 147 -9.99 -2.15 10.92
C ARG A 147 -10.71 -3.10 9.95
N PRO A 148 -10.12 -3.43 8.79
CA PRO A 148 -10.74 -4.35 7.85
C PRO A 148 -10.85 -5.75 8.42
N ALA A 149 -12.04 -6.34 8.33
CA ALA A 149 -12.31 -7.70 8.76
C ALA A 149 -11.78 -8.74 7.76
N LEU A 150 -11.28 -9.87 8.28
CA LEU A 150 -10.72 -10.94 7.43
C LEU A 150 -11.77 -11.73 6.65
N ALA A 151 -12.98 -11.81 7.18
CA ALA A 151 -14.10 -12.55 6.61
C ALA A 151 -15.41 -11.84 6.92
N GLY A 152 -15.88 -11.04 5.96
CA GLY A 152 -17.13 -10.26 6.07
C GLY A 152 -16.90 -8.75 6.21
N PRO A 153 -17.98 -7.97 6.33
CA PRO A 153 -17.92 -6.52 6.36
C PRO A 153 -17.47 -5.94 7.71
N THR A 154 -17.66 -6.66 8.81
CA THR A 154 -17.34 -6.21 10.18
C THR A 154 -16.79 -7.34 11.04
N TRP A 155 -16.05 -6.98 12.09
CA TRP A 155 -15.62 -7.89 13.15
C TRP A 155 -16.81 -8.30 14.03
N ASN A 156 -16.80 -9.56 14.46
CA ASN A 156 -17.70 -10.12 15.46
C ASN A 156 -16.89 -10.98 16.43
N GLY A 157 -17.41 -11.26 17.64
CA GLY A 157 -16.65 -12.04 18.62
C GLY A 157 -16.21 -13.42 18.12
N ARG A 158 -16.96 -14.03 17.18
CA ARG A 158 -16.56 -15.29 16.55
C ARG A 158 -15.34 -15.12 15.65
N SER A 159 -15.27 -14.10 14.79
CA SER A 159 -14.11 -13.87 13.92
C SER A 159 -12.87 -13.51 14.72
N VAL A 160 -13.03 -12.79 15.84
CA VAL A 160 -11.95 -12.53 16.79
C VAL A 160 -11.51 -13.81 17.51
N SER A 161 -12.44 -14.66 17.95
CA SER A 161 -12.10 -15.93 18.62
C SER A 161 -11.31 -16.91 17.74
N VAL A 162 -11.44 -16.82 16.41
CA VAL A 162 -10.66 -17.63 15.47
C VAL A 162 -9.19 -17.20 15.44
N LEU A 163 -8.89 -15.94 15.76
CA LEU A 163 -7.52 -15.42 15.82
C LEU A 163 -6.78 -15.84 17.08
N ASP A 164 -7.50 -16.13 18.16
CA ASP A 164 -6.94 -16.59 19.44
C ASP A 164 -6.55 -18.09 19.43
N ARG A 165 -6.87 -18.82 18.36
CA ARG A 165 -6.48 -20.23 18.16
C ARG A 165 -5.15 -20.35 17.42
#